data_AF-A0A812XNH9-F1
#
_entry.id   AF-A0A812XNH9-F1
#
_cell.length_a   1.000
_cell.length_b   1.000
_cell.length_c   1.000
_cell.angle_alpha   90.00
_cell.angle_beta   90.00
_cell.angle_gamma   90.00
#
_symmetry.space_group_name_H-M   'P 1'
#
loop_
_entity.id
_entity.type
_entity.pdbx_description
1 polymer ?
#
loop_
_entity_poly.entity_id
_entity_poly.type
_entity_poly.pdbx_seq_one_letter_code
_entity_poly.pdbx_strand_id
1 'polypeptide(L)'
;MPLLPRPLNTVDVWLAFLGTYLISLVAVFASLFSNRLSKATGLDFEVYLVFFLLQGTRLLWQAATATRSLSPGRRFPMDTFALGTVAATMPFLADTFDTLKDVVFAGLCMLSESWALRLTGFASLAWLPWVHYRLLRDTDCVADLSGSYFPFASAQPVDDEAQAAEGEGCCWPKVEKCLHELYKQTTPGKIRLLLWEAGPQGVFALLYVFIEGGSKFVPLMQLAVPLLQTALGWLGNEQLGRWTMRSTGKRLAGAFASGNIPLQTSLLQTILHAEAELGDTALAEARRGINPELLTKTTLSGTDLEGLSLWAVGAVVRLSKTLHTIERAGSPHGIPFFQALAAALEQNATVAHIDLRGNRIGEEGAKALAAALEKNATVARLDLPFNKIGDAGTKALAAALEKNATVAHINLRTNNIGVEGTKALAAALEKNATVTDIYLSDSNIGHEGAKALAAALEKNATVTGIYLWSNEIGDEGAKALAAALEKNATVAHIGLSDNRIGVEGAKALAAALEKNATVAHIDLNINDIGVEGAKALAAALEKNATVARLDLPFNKIGDAGAKARSFRCMFA
;
A
#
# COMPACT_ATOMS: atom_id res chain seq x y z
N MET A 1 12.83 -25.89 20.88
CA MET A 1 12.01 -24.83 20.26
C MET A 1 12.89 -24.15 19.22
N PRO A 2 12.74 -24.43 17.91
CA PRO A 2 13.66 -23.90 16.93
C PRO A 2 13.30 -22.44 16.63
N LEU A 3 14.23 -21.54 16.94
CA LEU A 3 14.19 -20.11 16.66
C LEU A 3 14.45 -19.89 15.16
N LEU A 4 13.40 -19.93 14.34
CA LEU A 4 13.40 -19.09 13.14
C LEU A 4 13.35 -17.64 13.63
N PRO A 5 14.14 -16.71 13.08
CA PRO A 5 14.23 -15.38 13.64
C PRO A 5 12.87 -14.71 13.46
N ARG A 6 12.21 -14.42 14.59
CA ARG A 6 11.25 -13.32 14.63
C ARG A 6 11.92 -12.12 13.94
N PRO A 7 11.18 -11.28 13.19
CA PRO A 7 11.75 -10.03 12.69
C PRO A 7 12.40 -9.31 13.88
N LEU A 8 13.67 -8.95 13.71
CA LEU A 8 14.44 -8.29 14.75
C LEU A 8 13.70 -7.01 15.14
N ASN A 9 13.33 -6.92 16.40
CA ASN A 9 12.60 -5.76 16.88
C ASN A 9 13.58 -4.68 17.34
N THR A 10 13.04 -3.51 17.67
CA THR A 10 13.80 -2.37 18.18
C THR A 10 14.74 -2.72 19.34
N VAL A 11 14.33 -3.63 20.22
CA VAL A 11 15.11 -4.04 21.40
C VAL A 11 16.33 -4.85 20.98
N ASP A 12 16.17 -5.77 20.04
CA ASP A 12 17.25 -6.63 19.56
C ASP A 12 18.38 -5.78 18.92
N VAL A 13 18.01 -4.78 18.11
CA VAL A 13 18.94 -3.84 17.49
C VAL A 13 19.63 -2.96 18.54
N TRP A 14 18.89 -2.45 19.51
CA TRP A 14 19.43 -1.59 20.57
C TRP A 14 20.46 -2.32 21.44
N LEU A 15 20.20 -3.58 21.80
CA LEU A 15 21.13 -4.39 22.59
C LEU A 15 22.43 -4.69 21.82
N ALA A 16 22.36 -4.88 20.51
CA ALA A 16 23.55 -5.08 19.68
C ALA A 16 24.42 -3.83 19.57
N PHE A 17 23.80 -2.66 19.40
CA PHE A 17 24.49 -1.38 19.50
C PHE A 17 25.16 -1.22 20.87
N LEU A 18 24.40 -1.43 21.95
CA LEU A 18 24.90 -1.24 23.32
C LEU A 18 26.08 -2.19 23.63
N GLY A 19 26.01 -3.44 23.14
CA GLY A 19 27.13 -4.38 23.23
C GLY A 19 28.39 -3.87 22.54
N THR A 20 28.26 -3.37 21.31
CA THR A 20 29.39 -2.79 20.56
C THR A 20 29.97 -1.56 21.26
N TYR A 21 29.09 -0.68 21.76
CA TYR A 21 29.44 0.51 22.52
C TYR A 21 30.19 0.18 23.81
N LEU A 22 29.71 -0.80 24.59
CA LEU A 22 30.36 -1.22 25.84
C LEU A 22 31.73 -1.86 25.60
N ILE A 23 31.89 -2.70 24.58
CA ILE A 23 33.20 -3.26 24.22
C ILE A 23 34.16 -2.13 23.85
N SER A 24 33.69 -1.14 23.07
CA SER A 24 34.44 0.07 22.71
C SER A 24 34.89 0.85 23.95
N LEU A 25 33.99 1.05 24.92
CA LEU A 25 34.31 1.71 26.19
C LEU A 25 35.38 0.96 26.97
N VAL A 26 35.22 -0.36 27.15
CA VAL A 26 36.18 -1.19 27.89
C VAL A 26 37.57 -1.10 27.26
N ALA A 27 37.66 -1.17 25.94
CA ALA A 27 38.94 -1.05 25.25
C ALA A 27 39.58 0.33 25.44
N VAL A 28 38.81 1.41 25.28
CA VAL A 28 39.32 2.78 25.49
C VAL A 28 39.76 2.99 26.93
N PHE A 29 38.97 2.58 27.92
CA PHE A 29 39.35 2.70 29.33
C PHE A 29 40.55 1.82 29.69
N ALA A 30 40.62 0.59 29.20
CA ALA A 30 41.78 -0.27 29.41
C ALA A 30 43.05 0.36 28.81
N SER A 31 42.95 0.94 27.61
CA SER A 31 44.05 1.67 26.97
C SER A 31 44.43 2.96 27.71
N LEU A 32 43.44 3.67 28.29
CA LEU A 32 43.69 4.82 29.18
C LEU A 32 44.46 4.40 30.44
N PHE A 33 44.00 3.37 31.15
CA PHE A 33 44.62 2.91 32.40
C PHE A 33 46.00 2.26 32.19
N SER A 34 46.24 1.69 31.01
CA SER A 34 47.54 1.12 30.63
C SER A 34 48.47 2.12 29.95
N ASN A 35 48.07 3.40 29.84
CA ASN A 35 48.82 4.48 29.19
C ASN A 35 49.18 4.18 27.71
N ARG A 36 48.34 3.40 27.03
CA ARG A 36 48.46 3.01 25.62
C ARG A 36 47.63 3.89 24.69
N LEU A 37 46.68 4.67 25.21
CA LEU A 37 45.96 5.69 24.44
C LEU A 37 46.79 6.98 24.39
N SER A 38 47.13 7.46 23.19
CA SER A 38 47.97 8.64 23.00
C SER A 38 47.29 9.71 22.15
N LYS A 39 47.51 10.98 22.50
CA LYS A 39 47.06 12.13 21.69
C LYS A 39 47.75 12.21 20.31
N ALA A 40 48.93 11.62 20.17
CA ALA A 40 49.70 11.67 18.92
C ALA A 40 49.26 10.59 17.93
N THR A 41 49.03 9.36 18.42
CA THR A 41 48.83 8.16 17.59
C THR A 41 47.44 7.53 17.74
N GLY A 42 46.62 7.98 18.68
CA GLY A 42 45.32 7.36 18.99
C GLY A 42 45.48 6.05 19.76
N LEU A 43 44.65 5.05 19.45
CA LEU A 43 44.78 3.70 19.99
C LEU A 43 45.87 2.90 19.25
N ASP A 44 46.53 1.99 19.96
CA ASP A 44 47.45 1.04 19.35
C ASP A 44 46.75 0.17 18.30
N PHE A 45 47.45 -0.12 17.19
CA PHE A 45 46.97 -0.97 16.11
C PHE A 45 46.49 -2.35 16.59
N GLU A 46 47.11 -2.89 17.65
CA GLU A 46 46.72 -4.15 18.29
C GLU A 46 45.26 -4.15 18.76
N VAL A 47 44.75 -3.02 19.24
CA VAL A 47 43.36 -2.94 19.72
C VAL A 47 42.38 -2.86 18.56
N TYR A 48 42.72 -2.13 17.49
CA TYR A 48 41.94 -2.17 16.25
C TYR A 48 41.86 -3.58 15.65
N LEU A 49 42.98 -4.33 15.70
CA LEU A 49 43.03 -5.72 15.26
C LEU A 49 42.15 -6.62 16.14
N VAL A 50 42.14 -6.42 17.46
CA VAL A 50 41.25 -7.15 18.38
C VAL A 50 39.78 -6.87 18.07
N PHE A 51 39.39 -5.60 17.83
CA PHE A 51 38.02 -5.28 17.41
C PHE A 51 37.63 -5.96 16.10
N PHE A 52 38.53 -5.92 15.12
CA PHE A 52 38.32 -6.57 13.84
C PHE A 52 38.10 -8.09 13.99
N LEU A 53 38.94 -8.75 14.80
CA LEU A 53 38.82 -10.18 15.12
C LEU A 53 37.54 -10.52 15.89
N LEU A 54 37.13 -9.68 16.84
CA LEU A 54 35.88 -9.85 17.58
C LEU A 54 34.66 -9.76 16.66
N GLN A 55 34.64 -8.83 15.70
CA GLN A 55 33.57 -8.72 14.71
C GLN A 55 33.53 -9.91 13.76
N GLY A 56 34.70 -10.39 13.30
CA GLY A 56 34.79 -11.62 12.51
C GLY A 56 34.26 -12.85 13.28
N THR A 57 34.63 -12.97 14.56
CA THR A 57 34.17 -14.05 15.43
C THR A 57 32.65 -13.99 15.66
N ARG A 58 32.09 -12.79 15.80
CA ARG A 58 30.63 -12.56 15.91
C ARG A 58 29.89 -13.06 14.66
N LEU A 59 30.38 -12.71 13.47
CA LEU A 59 29.79 -13.18 12.20
C LEU A 59 29.87 -14.70 12.06
N LEU A 60 31.00 -15.31 12.39
CA LEU A 60 31.18 -16.76 12.37
C LEU A 60 30.21 -17.48 13.32
N TRP A 61 30.00 -16.92 14.51
CA TRP A 61 29.04 -17.46 15.48
C TRP A 61 27.59 -17.34 14.98
N GLN A 62 27.21 -16.21 14.39
CA GLN A 62 25.88 -16.05 13.76
C GLN A 62 25.68 -17.05 12.62
N ALA A 63 26.68 -17.24 11.75
CA ALA A 63 26.62 -18.23 10.68
C ALA A 63 26.47 -19.66 11.22
N ALA A 64 27.22 -20.02 12.26
CA ALA A 64 27.16 -21.35 12.89
C ALA A 64 25.81 -21.65 13.59
N THR A 65 25.22 -20.64 14.23
CA THR A 65 23.91 -20.78 14.89
C THR A 65 22.76 -20.82 13.88
N ALA A 66 22.82 -19.99 12.84
CA ALA A 66 21.86 -19.99 11.75
C ALA A 66 21.87 -21.32 10.98
N THR A 67 23.05 -21.85 10.65
CA THR A 67 23.19 -23.14 9.93
C THR A 67 22.67 -24.33 10.74
N ARG A 68 22.83 -24.35 12.06
CA ARG A 68 22.27 -25.39 12.94
C ARG A 68 20.75 -25.37 13.03
N SER A 69 20.12 -24.25 12.67
CA SER A 69 18.68 -24.04 12.77
C SER A 69 17.94 -24.25 11.43
N LEU A 70 18.68 -24.60 10.36
CA LEU A 70 18.11 -24.86 9.03
C LEU A 70 17.42 -26.21 8.97
N SER A 71 16.24 -26.27 8.34
CA SER A 71 15.61 -27.53 7.95
C SER A 71 16.38 -28.19 6.79
N PRO A 72 16.32 -29.52 6.65
CA PRO A 72 16.93 -30.23 5.52
C PRO A 72 16.49 -29.64 4.17
N GLY A 73 17.43 -29.45 3.24
CA GLY A 73 17.18 -28.88 1.90
C GLY A 73 17.17 -27.34 1.84
N ARG A 74 17.31 -26.65 2.97
CA ARG A 74 17.46 -25.18 3.03
C ARG A 74 18.93 -24.78 3.18
N ARG A 75 19.34 -23.76 2.45
CA ARG A 75 20.67 -23.14 2.58
C ARG A 75 20.55 -21.62 2.63
N PHE A 76 21.53 -20.98 3.25
CA PHE A 76 21.69 -19.54 3.08
C PHE A 76 22.38 -19.26 1.74
N PRO A 77 21.99 -18.19 1.03
CA PRO A 77 22.71 -17.72 -0.15
C PRO A 77 24.19 -17.47 0.17
N MET A 78 25.11 -17.97 -0.66
CA MET A 78 26.58 -17.85 -0.46
C MET A 78 27.06 -16.40 -0.34
N ASP A 79 26.36 -15.48 -1.00
CA ASP A 79 26.61 -14.03 -0.97
C ASP A 79 26.20 -13.38 0.37
N THR A 80 25.31 -13.98 1.16
CA THR A 80 24.90 -13.47 2.49
C THR A 80 26.10 -13.29 3.42
N PHE A 81 27.05 -14.23 3.38
CA PHE A 81 28.27 -14.14 4.18
C PHE A 81 29.18 -13.01 3.71
N ALA A 82 29.36 -12.88 2.39
CA ALA A 82 30.13 -11.79 1.82
C ALA A 82 29.48 -10.42 2.12
N LEU A 83 28.15 -10.35 2.05
CA LEU A 83 27.35 -9.16 2.38
C LEU A 83 27.52 -8.76 3.84
N GLY A 84 27.35 -9.71 4.76
CA GLY A 84 27.55 -9.49 6.18
C GLY A 84 28.98 -9.08 6.53
N THR A 85 29.95 -9.60 5.78
CA THR A 85 31.36 -9.21 5.89
C THR A 85 31.55 -7.78 5.40
N VAL A 86 31.01 -7.39 4.24
CA VAL A 86 31.09 -6.00 3.74
C VAL A 86 30.44 -5.03 4.73
N ALA A 87 29.22 -5.32 5.21
CA ALA A 87 28.46 -4.45 6.10
C ALA A 87 29.09 -4.32 7.51
N ALA A 88 29.67 -5.39 8.05
CA ALA A 88 30.15 -5.41 9.43
C ALA A 88 31.68 -5.26 9.59
N THR A 89 32.46 -5.41 8.50
CA THR A 89 33.94 -5.46 8.58
C THR A 89 34.67 -4.53 7.63
N MET A 90 33.99 -3.82 6.71
CA MET A 90 34.68 -2.77 5.94
C MET A 90 35.12 -1.61 6.86
N PRO A 91 36.44 -1.36 6.98
CA PRO A 91 36.93 -0.21 7.73
C PRO A 91 36.34 1.09 7.16
N PHE A 92 35.97 2.04 8.01
CA PHE A 92 35.41 3.36 7.65
C PHE A 92 34.00 3.38 7.03
N LEU A 93 33.38 2.22 6.79
CA LEU A 93 31.99 2.13 6.30
C LEU A 93 31.04 1.42 7.26
N ALA A 94 31.56 0.57 8.16
CA ALA A 94 30.74 -0.16 9.12
C ALA A 94 30.29 0.70 10.31
N ASP A 95 29.01 0.56 10.71
CA ASP A 95 28.42 1.22 11.89
C ASP A 95 29.19 0.94 13.20
N THR A 96 29.82 -0.24 13.28
CA THR A 96 30.65 -0.66 14.42
C THR A 96 31.94 0.14 14.52
N PHE A 97 32.53 0.52 13.38
CA PHE A 97 33.72 1.37 13.35
C PHE A 97 33.37 2.82 13.68
N ASP A 98 32.21 3.29 13.23
CA ASP A 98 31.67 4.61 13.56
C ASP A 98 31.51 4.79 15.08
N THR A 99 30.91 3.79 15.74
CA THR A 99 30.80 3.75 17.20
C THR A 99 32.17 3.76 17.89
N LEU A 100 33.14 2.96 17.39
CA LEU A 100 34.47 2.88 17.97
C LEU A 100 35.19 4.23 17.91
N LYS A 101 35.23 4.89 16.74
CA LYS A 101 35.95 6.17 16.60
C LYS A 101 35.42 7.25 17.53
N ASP A 102 34.12 7.28 17.78
CA ASP A 102 33.50 8.29 18.64
C ASP A 102 33.87 8.05 20.12
N VAL A 103 33.92 6.78 20.54
CA VAL A 103 34.36 6.42 21.89
C VAL A 103 35.86 6.69 22.07
N VAL A 104 36.69 6.47 21.04
CA VAL A 104 38.12 6.86 21.05
C VAL A 104 38.27 8.36 21.20
N PHE A 105 37.51 9.15 20.44
CA PHE A 105 37.52 10.61 20.54
C PHE A 105 37.21 11.10 21.97
N ALA A 106 36.19 10.53 22.60
CA ALA A 106 35.88 10.84 23.99
C ALA A 106 37.02 10.48 24.95
N GLY A 107 37.66 9.32 24.77
CA GLY A 107 38.83 8.93 25.56
C GLY A 107 40.00 9.91 25.43
N LEU A 108 40.27 10.41 24.22
CA LEU A 108 41.29 11.42 23.97
C LEU A 108 40.97 12.76 24.65
N CYS A 109 39.69 13.16 24.63
CA CYS A 109 39.22 14.33 25.36
C CYS A 109 39.44 14.21 26.88
N MET A 110 39.31 13.00 27.44
CA MET A 110 39.54 12.76 28.86
C MET A 110 41.02 12.86 29.26
N LEU A 111 41.95 12.60 28.34
CA LEU A 111 43.40 12.85 28.52
C LEU A 111 43.75 14.34 28.48
N SER A 112 42.79 15.22 28.16
CA SER A 112 43.05 16.65 28.11
C SER A 112 43.33 17.25 29.48
N GLU A 113 44.19 18.25 29.55
CA GLU A 113 44.33 19.09 30.76
C GLU A 113 43.20 20.14 30.85
N SER A 114 42.53 20.43 29.73
CA SER A 114 41.40 21.35 29.68
C SER A 114 40.15 20.71 30.24
N TRP A 115 39.59 21.32 31.29
CA TRP A 115 38.31 20.90 31.87
C TRP A 115 37.16 20.95 30.85
N ALA A 116 37.21 21.92 29.92
CA ALA A 116 36.20 22.06 28.88
C ALA A 116 36.21 20.87 27.92
N LEU A 117 37.39 20.38 27.55
CA LEU A 117 37.51 19.20 26.69
C LEU A 117 37.13 17.91 27.40
N ARG A 118 37.45 17.76 28.68
CA ARG A 118 36.95 16.63 29.47
C ARG A 118 35.43 16.58 29.48
N LEU A 119 34.78 17.74 29.65
CA LEU A 119 33.33 17.86 29.58
C LEU A 119 32.79 17.50 28.19
N THR A 120 33.46 17.95 27.12
CA THR A 120 33.15 17.55 25.73
C THR A 120 33.23 16.03 25.54
N GLY A 121 34.25 15.37 26.11
CA GLY A 121 34.38 13.91 26.08
C GLY A 121 33.20 13.20 26.75
N PHE A 122 32.77 13.66 27.94
CA PHE A 122 31.58 13.12 28.60
C PHE A 122 30.29 13.38 27.81
N ALA A 123 30.14 14.57 27.22
CA ALA A 123 28.99 14.90 26.39
C ALA A 123 28.92 14.01 25.13
N SER A 124 30.06 13.75 24.49
CA SER A 124 30.18 12.84 23.34
C SER A 124 29.74 11.40 23.69
N LEU A 125 30.15 10.86 24.84
CA LEU A 125 29.71 9.54 25.31
C LEU A 125 28.21 9.49 25.62
N ALA A 126 27.63 10.55 26.16
CA ALA A 126 26.19 10.61 26.45
C ALA A 126 25.34 10.78 25.18
N TRP A 127 25.88 11.46 24.16
CA TRP A 127 25.21 11.74 22.90
C TRP A 127 24.90 10.47 22.10
N LEU A 128 25.87 9.57 22.00
CA LEU A 128 25.80 8.32 21.21
C LEU A 128 24.58 7.43 21.55
N PRO A 129 24.37 6.98 22.81
CA PRO A 129 23.19 6.20 23.16
C PRO A 129 21.87 6.97 23.02
N TRP A 130 21.88 8.28 23.26
CA TRP A 130 20.67 9.11 23.19
C TRP A 130 20.16 9.24 21.75
N VAL A 131 21.07 9.49 20.80
CA VAL A 131 20.76 9.55 19.37
C VAL A 131 20.20 8.20 18.91
N HIS A 132 20.90 7.10 19.18
CA HIS A 132 20.44 5.76 18.81
C HIS A 132 19.07 5.41 19.41
N TYR A 133 18.80 5.78 20.66
CA TYR A 133 17.48 5.60 21.27
C TYR A 133 16.36 6.39 20.56
N ARG A 134 16.66 7.61 20.11
CA ARG A 134 15.70 8.46 19.35
C ARG A 134 15.40 7.87 17.98
N LEU A 135 16.41 7.37 17.29
CA LEU A 135 16.32 6.89 15.90
C LEU A 135 15.60 5.55 15.78
N LEU A 136 15.77 4.69 16.78
CA LEU A 136 15.10 3.39 16.86
C LEU A 136 13.56 3.48 17.03
N ARG A 137 13.00 4.69 17.07
CA ARG A 137 11.55 4.94 16.96
C ARG A 137 11.05 4.95 15.51
N ASP A 138 11.95 5.05 14.54
CA ASP A 138 11.66 4.99 13.11
C ASP A 138 11.83 3.54 12.61
N THR A 139 10.78 2.99 12.01
CA THR A 139 10.75 1.60 11.53
C THR A 139 11.73 1.35 10.39
N ASP A 140 11.97 2.34 9.55
CA ASP A 140 12.88 2.22 8.40
C ASP A 140 14.33 2.15 8.92
N CYS A 141 14.65 2.93 9.96
CA CYS A 141 15.95 2.91 10.61
C CYS A 141 16.22 1.57 11.34
N VAL A 142 15.20 0.95 11.94
CA VAL A 142 15.32 -0.37 12.58
C VAL A 142 15.62 -1.44 11.53
N ALA A 143 14.94 -1.41 10.38
CA ALA A 143 15.19 -2.34 9.28
C ALA A 143 16.63 -2.21 8.75
N ASP A 144 17.09 -0.98 8.50
CA ASP A 144 18.45 -0.72 8.00
C ASP A 144 19.54 -1.16 8.99
N LEU A 145 19.43 -0.80 10.28
CA LEU A 145 20.41 -1.18 11.30
C LEU A 145 20.41 -2.69 11.59
N SER A 146 19.26 -3.36 11.47
CA SER A 146 19.17 -4.81 11.68
C SER A 146 20.03 -5.60 10.66
N GLY A 147 20.10 -5.13 9.41
CA GLY A 147 20.94 -5.70 8.36
C GLY A 147 22.43 -5.58 8.66
N SER A 148 22.86 -4.44 9.21
CA SER A 148 24.24 -4.20 9.64
C SER A 148 24.67 -5.09 10.82
N TYR A 149 23.81 -5.23 11.84
CA TYR A 149 24.17 -5.96 13.05
C TYR A 149 23.94 -7.48 12.96
N PHE A 150 22.96 -7.95 12.19
CA PHE A 150 22.58 -9.36 12.13
C PHE A 150 22.25 -9.84 10.70
N PRO A 151 23.23 -9.85 9.78
CA PRO A 151 23.00 -10.16 8.36
C PRO A 151 22.43 -11.56 8.11
N PHE A 152 22.73 -12.54 8.96
CA PHE A 152 22.18 -13.91 8.82
C PHE A 152 20.77 -14.07 9.39
N ALA A 153 20.38 -13.22 10.35
CA ALA A 153 19.04 -13.27 10.92
C ALA A 153 18.01 -12.50 10.07
N SER A 154 18.48 -11.52 9.29
CA SER A 154 17.67 -10.78 8.31
C SER A 154 17.55 -11.51 6.96
N ALA A 155 18.48 -12.40 6.63
CA ALA A 155 18.45 -13.18 5.39
C ALA A 155 17.41 -14.31 5.44
N GLN A 156 16.69 -14.50 4.33
CA GLN A 156 15.78 -15.64 4.15
C GLN A 156 16.55 -16.83 3.55
N PRO A 157 16.46 -18.04 4.14
CA PRO A 157 17.05 -19.23 3.54
C PRO A 157 16.33 -19.58 2.23
N VAL A 158 17.01 -20.23 1.30
CA VAL A 158 16.50 -20.69 0.00
C VAL A 158 16.57 -22.21 -0.12
N ASP A 159 15.74 -22.78 -0.98
CA ASP A 159 15.71 -24.22 -1.27
C ASP A 159 16.78 -24.60 -2.32
N ASP A 160 17.29 -25.84 -2.26
CA ASP A 160 18.35 -26.34 -3.14
C ASP A 160 18.01 -26.18 -4.65
N GLU A 161 16.74 -26.34 -5.06
CA GLU A 161 16.29 -26.13 -6.45
C GLU A 161 16.37 -24.67 -6.90
N ALA A 162 16.03 -23.73 -6.02
CA ALA A 162 16.08 -22.30 -6.30
C ALA A 162 17.54 -21.82 -6.49
N GLN A 163 18.47 -22.42 -5.75
CA GLN A 163 19.90 -22.11 -5.85
C GLN A 163 20.56 -22.77 -7.07
N ALA A 164 20.09 -23.95 -7.49
CA ALA A 164 20.55 -24.62 -8.72
C ALA A 164 20.09 -23.91 -10.02
N ALA A 165 18.96 -23.19 -9.97
CA ALA A 165 18.47 -22.38 -11.09
C ALA A 165 19.28 -21.09 -11.33
N GLU A 166 20.00 -20.59 -10.32
CA GLU A 166 20.98 -19.51 -10.45
C GLU A 166 22.29 -20.06 -11.02
N GLY A 167 22.32 -20.32 -12.34
CA GLY A 167 23.41 -20.99 -13.04
C GLY A 167 24.84 -20.56 -12.64
N GLU A 168 25.72 -21.55 -12.49
CA GLU A 168 27.15 -21.40 -12.26
C GLU A 168 27.82 -20.76 -13.49
N GLY A 169 27.93 -19.43 -13.54
CA GLY A 169 28.65 -18.82 -14.66
C GLY A 169 28.89 -17.32 -14.60
N CYS A 170 28.14 -16.56 -13.79
CA CYS A 170 28.36 -15.13 -13.68
C CYS A 170 28.47 -14.70 -12.22
N CYS A 171 29.59 -14.10 -11.83
CA CYS A 171 29.78 -13.54 -10.49
C CYS A 171 28.91 -12.28 -10.26
N TRP A 172 28.31 -11.72 -11.33
CA TRP A 172 27.63 -10.44 -11.31
C TRP A 172 26.35 -10.35 -10.44
N PRO A 173 25.44 -11.34 -10.40
CA PRO A 173 24.28 -11.30 -9.50
C PRO A 173 24.68 -11.19 -8.01
N LYS A 174 25.86 -11.72 -7.65
CA LYS A 174 26.43 -11.65 -6.30
C LYS A 174 26.97 -10.24 -6.00
N VAL A 175 27.55 -9.58 -7.00
CA VAL A 175 27.99 -8.18 -6.90
C VAL A 175 26.79 -7.23 -6.82
N GLU A 176 25.70 -7.50 -7.52
CA GLU A 176 24.47 -6.69 -7.52
C GLU A 176 23.80 -6.62 -6.13
N LYS A 177 23.75 -7.73 -5.38
CA LYS A 177 23.27 -7.73 -3.98
C LYS A 177 24.17 -6.92 -3.05
N CYS A 178 25.49 -7.00 -3.23
CA CYS A 178 26.43 -6.13 -2.52
C CYS A 178 26.22 -4.65 -2.84
N LEU A 179 25.93 -4.32 -4.11
CA LEU A 179 25.62 -2.96 -4.53
C LEU A 179 24.30 -2.45 -3.95
N HIS A 180 23.29 -3.30 -3.80
CA HIS A 180 22.03 -2.96 -3.14
C HIS A 180 22.22 -2.65 -1.64
N GLU A 181 23.03 -3.44 -0.93
CA GLU A 181 23.30 -3.18 0.48
C GLU A 181 24.18 -1.94 0.67
N LEU A 182 25.10 -1.68 -0.27
CA LEU A 182 25.80 -0.41 -0.37
C LEU A 182 24.84 0.75 -0.63
N TYR A 183 23.80 0.58 -1.45
CA TYR A 183 22.76 1.59 -1.68
C TYR A 183 21.93 1.89 -0.42
N LYS A 184 21.63 0.89 0.42
CA LYS A 184 20.93 1.12 1.70
C LYS A 184 21.71 2.06 2.64
N GLN A 185 23.04 2.08 2.55
CA GLN A 185 23.88 3.03 3.29
C GLN A 185 23.69 4.49 2.80
N THR A 186 22.91 4.72 1.75
CA THR A 186 22.73 6.01 1.05
C THR A 186 21.29 6.52 1.10
N THR A 187 20.39 5.84 1.83
CA THR A 187 18.99 6.27 1.95
C THR A 187 18.90 7.62 2.65
N PRO A 188 17.87 8.45 2.35
CA PRO A 188 17.66 9.71 3.06
C PRO A 188 17.53 9.54 4.58
N GLY A 189 17.01 8.40 5.04
CA GLY A 189 16.99 8.00 6.45
C GLY A 189 18.40 7.83 7.03
N LYS A 190 19.24 7.02 6.38
CA LYS A 190 20.63 6.77 6.79
C LYS A 190 21.52 8.03 6.68
N ILE A 191 21.31 8.88 5.66
CA ILE A 191 22.04 10.15 5.55
C ILE A 191 21.66 11.10 6.69
N ARG A 192 20.36 11.19 7.04
CA ARG A 192 19.91 11.97 8.20
C ARG A 192 20.51 11.44 9.50
N LEU A 193 20.55 10.12 9.67
CA LEU A 193 21.22 9.45 10.78
C LEU A 193 22.68 9.90 10.90
N LEU A 194 23.47 9.74 9.82
CA LEU A 194 24.89 10.10 9.78
C LEU A 194 25.11 11.58 10.10
N LEU A 195 24.27 12.47 9.59
CA LEU A 195 24.38 13.91 9.86
C LEU A 195 24.04 14.28 11.30
N TRP A 196 23.02 13.67 11.89
CA TRP A 196 22.59 13.93 13.27
C TRP A 196 23.56 13.38 14.31
N GLU A 197 24.12 12.20 14.05
CA GLU A 197 25.11 11.58 14.90
C GLU A 197 26.48 12.27 14.75
N ALA A 198 26.98 12.36 13.53
CA ALA A 198 28.36 12.74 13.29
C ALA A 198 28.61 14.26 13.24
N GLY A 199 27.59 15.06 12.92
CA GLY A 199 27.71 16.53 12.87
C GLY A 199 28.21 17.14 14.19
N PRO A 200 27.53 16.89 15.32
CA PRO A 200 27.98 17.36 16.64
C PRO A 200 29.36 16.84 17.03
N GLN A 201 29.67 15.58 16.72
CA GLN A 201 30.98 14.99 17.00
C GLN A 201 32.10 15.66 16.20
N GLY A 202 31.85 16.03 14.94
CA GLY A 202 32.80 16.80 14.12
C GLY A 202 33.09 18.18 14.71
N VAL A 203 32.06 18.87 15.23
CA VAL A 203 32.23 20.16 15.93
C VAL A 203 33.06 19.99 17.19
N PHE A 204 32.79 18.96 17.99
CA PHE A 204 33.58 18.64 19.18
C PHE A 204 35.05 18.34 18.85
N ALA A 205 35.32 17.61 17.76
CA ALA A 205 36.67 17.31 17.32
C ALA A 205 37.44 18.55 16.82
N LEU A 206 36.75 19.50 16.19
CA LEU A 206 37.35 20.79 15.80
C LEU A 206 37.70 21.64 17.03
N LEU A 207 36.82 21.68 18.04
CA LEU A 207 37.09 22.35 19.32
C LEU A 207 38.29 21.73 20.04
N TYR A 208 38.40 20.39 20.01
CA TYR A 208 39.54 19.66 20.56
C TYR A 208 40.87 20.10 19.94
N VAL A 209 40.96 20.20 18.61
CA VAL A 209 42.18 20.66 17.93
C VAL A 209 42.46 22.14 18.15
N PHE A 210 41.42 22.98 18.19
CA PHE A 210 41.59 24.40 18.48
C PHE A 210 42.19 24.65 19.88
N ILE A 211 41.78 23.86 20.87
CA ILE A 211 42.18 24.05 22.27
C ILE A 211 43.53 23.38 22.59
N GLU A 212 43.81 22.16 22.10
CA GLU A 212 45.05 21.44 22.44
C GLU A 212 46.15 21.54 21.38
N GLY A 213 45.86 22.04 20.17
CA GLY A 213 46.82 21.97 19.06
C GLY A 213 47.21 20.53 18.67
N GLY A 214 46.41 19.54 19.09
CA GLY A 214 46.70 18.12 19.01
C GLY A 214 46.64 17.50 17.62
N SER A 215 46.69 16.17 17.55
CA SER A 215 46.77 15.43 16.29
C SER A 215 45.60 15.75 15.35
N LYS A 216 45.93 16.29 14.17
CA LYS A 216 44.99 16.56 13.07
C LYS A 216 44.27 15.30 12.60
N PHE A 217 44.78 14.12 12.97
CA PHE A 217 44.20 12.82 12.64
C PHE A 217 42.80 12.62 13.23
N VAL A 218 42.54 13.14 14.44
CA VAL A 218 41.27 12.94 15.14
C VAL A 218 40.10 13.67 14.45
N PRO A 219 40.15 15.00 14.20
CA PRO A 219 39.10 15.65 13.42
C PRO A 219 39.11 15.20 11.96
N LEU A 220 40.27 14.79 11.41
CA LEU A 220 40.31 14.20 10.08
C LEU A 220 39.46 12.92 10.04
N MET A 221 39.58 11.99 11.00
CA MET A 221 38.74 10.80 11.04
C MET A 221 37.27 11.13 11.34
N GLN A 222 37.02 12.07 12.25
CA GLN A 222 35.66 12.44 12.66
C GLN A 222 34.87 13.18 11.57
N LEU A 223 35.56 13.87 10.65
CA LEU A 223 34.94 14.56 9.51
C LEU A 223 35.05 13.74 8.23
N ALA A 224 36.19 13.11 7.96
CA ALA A 224 36.40 12.37 6.71
C ALA A 224 35.53 11.11 6.65
N VAL A 225 35.31 10.38 7.75
CA VAL A 225 34.48 9.16 7.72
C VAL A 225 33.03 9.49 7.34
N PRO A 226 32.33 10.42 8.01
CA PRO A 226 30.98 10.82 7.59
C PRO A 226 30.94 11.48 6.22
N LEU A 227 31.94 12.30 5.86
CA LEU A 227 32.02 12.91 4.53
C LEU A 227 32.26 11.87 3.44
N LEU A 228 33.08 10.84 3.67
CA LEU A 228 33.29 9.73 2.75
C LEU A 228 32.04 8.87 2.64
N GLN A 229 31.39 8.53 3.75
CA GLN A 229 30.11 7.80 3.75
C GLN A 229 29.03 8.60 3.00
N THR A 230 28.94 9.90 3.23
CA THR A 230 27.96 10.77 2.57
C THR A 230 28.31 11.02 1.10
N ALA A 231 29.59 11.21 0.76
CA ALA A 231 30.04 11.46 -0.61
C ALA A 231 29.99 10.19 -1.47
N LEU A 232 30.42 9.04 -0.95
CA LEU A 232 30.19 7.73 -1.58
C LEU A 232 28.70 7.44 -1.67
N GLY A 233 27.93 7.88 -0.68
CA GLY A 233 26.48 7.84 -0.75
C GLY A 233 25.90 8.68 -1.88
N TRP A 234 26.40 9.90 -2.08
CA TRP A 234 25.89 10.83 -3.09
C TRP A 234 26.34 10.47 -4.52
N LEU A 235 27.65 10.18 -4.71
CA LEU A 235 28.20 9.69 -5.98
C LEU A 235 27.69 8.29 -6.34
N GLY A 236 27.49 7.43 -5.34
CA GLY A 236 26.92 6.10 -5.48
C GLY A 236 25.45 6.16 -5.86
N ASN A 237 24.61 6.82 -5.07
CA ASN A 237 23.15 6.80 -5.21
C ASN A 237 22.68 7.15 -6.65
N GLU A 238 23.23 8.20 -7.27
CA GLU A 238 22.77 8.59 -8.61
C GLU A 238 23.27 7.63 -9.72
N GLN A 239 24.52 7.16 -9.65
CA GLN A 239 25.10 6.26 -10.67
C GLN A 239 24.69 4.79 -10.46
N LEU A 240 24.78 4.27 -9.23
CA LEU A 240 24.28 2.95 -8.84
C LEU A 240 22.77 2.88 -8.97
N GLY A 241 22.03 3.94 -8.62
CA GLY A 241 20.58 4.00 -8.79
C GLY A 241 20.20 3.87 -10.26
N ARG A 242 20.78 4.73 -11.12
CA ARG A 242 20.59 4.62 -12.59
C ARG A 242 20.99 3.27 -13.17
N TRP A 243 22.05 2.66 -12.65
CA TRP A 243 22.57 1.39 -13.15
C TRP A 243 21.76 0.19 -12.65
N THR A 244 21.43 0.13 -11.37
CA THR A 244 20.53 -0.87 -10.76
C THR A 244 19.18 -0.80 -11.44
N MET A 245 18.63 0.40 -11.67
CA MET A 245 17.41 0.61 -12.44
C MET A 245 17.48 0.04 -13.86
N ARG A 246 18.59 0.24 -14.58
CA ARG A 246 18.79 -0.34 -15.92
C ARG A 246 18.89 -1.86 -15.87
N SER A 247 19.52 -2.42 -14.83
CA SER A 247 19.66 -3.88 -14.63
C SER A 247 18.31 -4.52 -14.29
N THR A 248 17.59 -3.97 -13.31
CA THR A 248 16.26 -4.41 -12.90
C THR A 248 15.28 -4.27 -14.06
N GLY A 249 15.30 -3.16 -14.81
CA GLY A 249 14.50 -2.96 -16.01
C GLY A 249 14.79 -3.98 -17.13
N LYS A 250 16.07 -4.34 -17.36
CA LYS A 250 16.45 -5.38 -18.34
C LYS A 250 16.04 -6.79 -17.90
N ARG A 251 16.15 -7.11 -16.61
CA ARG A 251 15.70 -8.40 -16.05
C ARG A 251 14.18 -8.52 -16.07
N LEU A 252 13.46 -7.44 -15.78
CA LEU A 252 12.01 -7.33 -15.97
C LEU A 252 11.64 -7.53 -17.45
N ALA A 253 12.30 -6.85 -18.39
CA ALA A 253 12.11 -7.05 -19.83
C ALA A 253 12.37 -8.51 -20.28
N GLY A 254 13.40 -9.16 -19.74
CA GLY A 254 13.66 -10.59 -19.97
C GLY A 254 12.59 -11.50 -19.38
N ALA A 255 12.10 -11.20 -18.17
CA ALA A 255 11.02 -11.92 -17.51
C ALA A 255 9.67 -11.77 -18.24
N PHE A 256 9.42 -10.61 -18.84
CA PHE A 256 8.29 -10.35 -19.74
C PHE A 256 8.33 -11.22 -20.99
N ALA A 257 9.52 -11.39 -21.57
CA ALA A 257 9.69 -12.24 -22.75
C ALA A 257 9.56 -13.75 -22.42
N SER A 258 9.84 -14.15 -21.18
CA SER A 258 9.80 -15.57 -20.77
C SER A 258 8.52 -15.99 -20.02
N GLY A 259 7.62 -15.05 -19.72
CA GLY A 259 6.28 -15.32 -19.17
C GLY A 259 6.23 -15.96 -17.78
N ASN A 260 7.32 -15.93 -17.01
CA ASN A 260 7.46 -16.85 -15.89
C ASN A 260 8.33 -16.29 -14.75
N ILE A 261 7.77 -15.45 -13.87
CA ILE A 261 8.29 -15.31 -12.51
C ILE A 261 7.14 -15.01 -11.51
N PRO A 262 6.95 -15.82 -10.45
CA PRO A 262 6.18 -15.41 -9.27
C PRO A 262 6.97 -14.33 -8.52
N LEU A 263 6.51 -13.08 -8.55
CA LEU A 263 7.15 -12.02 -7.78
C LEU A 263 6.95 -12.25 -6.27
N GLN A 264 8.05 -12.39 -5.53
CA GLN A 264 8.05 -12.34 -4.07
C GLN A 264 7.64 -10.93 -3.60
N THR A 265 6.86 -10.87 -2.52
CA THR A 265 6.26 -9.64 -1.95
C THR A 265 7.29 -8.55 -1.63
N SER A 266 8.52 -8.94 -1.27
CA SER A 266 9.63 -8.02 -0.98
C SER A 266 10.10 -7.28 -2.23
N LEU A 267 10.24 -7.97 -3.37
CA LEU A 267 10.61 -7.35 -4.64
C LEU A 267 9.52 -6.41 -5.15
N LEU A 268 8.24 -6.78 -4.94
CA LEU A 268 7.10 -5.92 -5.27
C LEU A 268 7.08 -4.65 -4.41
N GLN A 269 7.34 -4.75 -3.10
CA GLN A 269 7.47 -3.57 -2.24
C GLN A 269 8.66 -2.70 -2.63
N THR A 270 9.81 -3.28 -2.96
CA THR A 270 10.96 -2.54 -3.48
C THR A 270 10.65 -1.84 -4.80
N ILE A 271 9.89 -2.48 -5.71
CA ILE A 271 9.45 -1.88 -6.97
C ILE A 271 8.47 -0.73 -6.71
N LEU A 272 7.45 -0.91 -5.88
CA LEU A 272 6.47 0.15 -5.55
C LEU A 272 7.12 1.33 -4.82
N HIS A 273 8.09 1.06 -3.94
CA HIS A 273 8.83 2.10 -3.21
C HIS A 273 9.80 2.85 -4.12
N ALA A 274 10.49 2.12 -4.99
CA ALA A 274 11.32 2.72 -6.04
C ALA A 274 10.43 3.54 -6.99
N GLU A 275 9.25 3.06 -7.41
CA GLU A 275 8.32 3.82 -8.26
C GLU A 275 7.83 5.14 -7.65
N ALA A 276 7.68 5.21 -6.32
CA ALA A 276 7.33 6.43 -5.61
C ALA A 276 8.48 7.46 -5.60
N GLU A 277 9.73 7.00 -5.62
CA GLU A 277 10.93 7.87 -5.65
C GLU A 277 11.40 8.23 -7.06
N LEU A 278 11.06 7.44 -8.11
CA LEU A 278 11.77 7.43 -9.39
C LEU A 278 11.18 8.23 -10.56
N GLY A 279 9.98 8.78 -10.45
CA GLY A 279 9.40 9.64 -11.50
C GLY A 279 9.41 9.03 -12.92
N ASP A 280 9.58 9.89 -13.93
CA ASP A 280 9.39 9.57 -15.36
C ASP A 280 10.43 8.61 -15.98
N THR A 281 11.61 8.46 -15.37
CA THR A 281 12.75 7.73 -15.95
C THR A 281 12.56 6.20 -15.93
N ALA A 282 11.98 5.65 -14.86
CA ALA A 282 11.62 4.23 -14.79
C ALA A 282 10.45 3.91 -15.73
N LEU A 283 9.52 4.86 -15.90
CA LEU A 283 8.41 4.81 -16.86
C LEU A 283 8.91 4.76 -18.33
N ALA A 284 9.99 5.48 -18.64
CA ALA A 284 10.59 5.50 -19.97
C ALA A 284 11.22 4.15 -20.35
N GLU A 285 11.87 3.48 -19.41
CA GLU A 285 12.41 2.14 -19.66
C GLU A 285 11.35 1.03 -19.57
N ALA A 286 10.30 1.23 -18.77
CA ALA A 286 9.09 0.41 -18.79
C ALA A 286 8.43 0.42 -20.18
N ARG A 287 8.30 1.59 -20.81
CA ARG A 287 7.76 1.74 -22.17
C ARG A 287 8.52 0.91 -23.22
N ARG A 288 9.80 0.60 -23.01
CA ARG A 288 10.59 -0.23 -23.93
C ARG A 288 10.33 -1.74 -23.79
N GLY A 289 9.83 -2.19 -22.64
CA GLY A 289 9.55 -3.60 -22.35
C GLY A 289 8.07 -4.00 -22.45
N ILE A 290 7.16 -3.02 -22.46
CA ILE A 290 5.72 -3.25 -22.62
C ILE A 290 5.39 -3.42 -24.11
N ASN A 291 4.53 -4.39 -24.43
CA ASN A 291 4.00 -4.51 -25.80
C ASN A 291 3.33 -3.19 -26.20
N PRO A 292 3.85 -2.46 -27.22
CA PRO A 292 3.31 -1.16 -27.61
C PRO A 292 1.84 -1.22 -28.04
N GLU A 293 1.34 -2.38 -28.48
CA GLU A 293 -0.07 -2.58 -28.80
C GLU A 293 -0.97 -2.40 -27.56
N LEU A 294 -0.53 -2.80 -26.37
CA LEU A 294 -1.31 -2.62 -25.14
C LEU A 294 -1.47 -1.14 -24.76
N LEU A 295 -0.47 -0.32 -25.10
CA LEU A 295 -0.48 1.12 -24.80
C LEU A 295 -1.36 1.93 -25.76
N THR A 296 -1.76 1.37 -26.90
CA THR A 296 -2.67 1.99 -27.87
C THR A 296 -4.11 1.49 -27.76
N LYS A 297 -4.36 0.45 -26.96
CA LYS A 297 -5.72 -0.04 -26.72
C LYS A 297 -6.57 1.01 -26.02
N THR A 298 -7.86 1.01 -26.39
CA THR A 298 -8.91 1.78 -25.71
C THR A 298 -9.57 1.01 -24.59
N THR A 299 -9.53 -0.32 -24.67
CA THR A 299 -10.06 -1.24 -23.68
C THR A 299 -9.00 -2.28 -23.34
N LEU A 300 -8.71 -2.46 -22.06
CA LEU A 300 -7.91 -3.59 -21.57
C LEU A 300 -8.86 -4.68 -21.07
N SER A 301 -8.86 -5.82 -21.74
CA SER A 301 -9.68 -6.97 -21.33
C SER A 301 -8.90 -7.92 -20.41
N GLY A 302 -9.59 -8.88 -19.80
CA GLY A 302 -8.95 -9.92 -19.00
C GLY A 302 -7.89 -10.72 -19.70
N THR A 303 -8.09 -11.03 -20.97
CA THR A 303 -7.11 -11.76 -21.77
C THR A 303 -5.85 -10.93 -22.01
N ASP A 304 -5.96 -9.59 -22.00
CA ASP A 304 -4.81 -8.70 -22.09
C ASP A 304 -4.05 -8.61 -20.78
N LEU A 305 -4.74 -8.81 -19.65
CA LEU A 305 -4.19 -8.80 -18.30
C LEU A 305 -3.67 -10.17 -17.86
N GLU A 306 -4.16 -11.25 -18.48
CA GLU A 306 -3.73 -12.62 -18.24
C GLU A 306 -2.25 -12.78 -18.59
N GLY A 307 -1.47 -13.30 -17.63
CA GLY A 307 -0.01 -13.47 -17.79
C GLY A 307 0.80 -12.19 -17.59
N LEU A 308 0.18 -11.01 -17.43
CA LEU A 308 0.88 -9.81 -17.02
C LEU A 308 1.21 -9.84 -15.52
N SER A 309 2.41 -9.39 -15.17
CA SER A 309 2.75 -9.12 -13.77
C SER A 309 1.95 -7.93 -13.23
N LEU A 310 1.77 -7.84 -11.91
CA LEU A 310 1.05 -6.73 -11.26
C LEU A 310 1.60 -5.36 -11.65
N TRP A 311 2.93 -5.29 -11.76
CA TRP A 311 3.62 -4.08 -12.20
C TRP A 311 3.31 -3.73 -13.64
N ALA A 312 3.27 -4.72 -14.56
CA ALA A 312 2.93 -4.44 -15.96
C ALA A 312 1.49 -3.92 -16.11
N VAL A 313 0.55 -4.45 -15.33
CA VAL A 313 -0.82 -3.93 -15.30
C VAL A 313 -0.82 -2.47 -14.85
N GLY A 314 -0.12 -2.15 -13.75
CA GLY A 314 -0.01 -0.77 -13.28
C GLY A 314 0.66 0.16 -14.30
N ALA A 315 1.74 -0.29 -14.93
CA ALA A 315 2.47 0.48 -15.93
C ALA A 315 1.64 0.72 -17.20
N VAL A 316 0.94 -0.29 -17.73
CA VAL A 316 0.07 -0.14 -18.91
C VAL A 316 -1.07 0.84 -18.62
N VAL A 317 -1.74 0.71 -17.47
CA VAL A 317 -2.82 1.61 -17.08
C VAL A 317 -2.31 3.04 -16.91
N ARG A 318 -1.18 3.24 -16.23
CA ARG A 318 -0.60 4.58 -16.00
C ARG A 318 -0.10 5.24 -17.29
N LEU A 319 0.53 4.47 -18.17
CA LEU A 319 1.21 4.99 -19.37
C LEU A 319 0.30 5.17 -20.58
N SER A 320 -0.82 4.45 -20.61
CA SER A 320 -1.75 4.53 -21.72
C SER A 320 -2.44 5.89 -21.73
N LYS A 321 -2.38 6.54 -22.89
CA LYS A 321 -3.07 7.80 -23.17
C LYS A 321 -4.38 7.59 -23.92
N THR A 322 -4.67 6.35 -24.31
CA THR A 322 -5.83 5.97 -25.11
C THR A 322 -6.77 5.06 -24.34
N LEU A 323 -6.39 4.57 -23.16
CA LEU A 323 -7.17 3.64 -22.36
C LEU A 323 -8.37 4.37 -21.72
N HIS A 324 -9.57 3.96 -22.10
CA HIS A 324 -10.82 4.48 -21.56
C HIS A 324 -11.52 3.45 -20.66
N THR A 325 -11.35 2.15 -20.97
CA THR A 325 -12.08 1.08 -20.30
C THR A 325 -11.14 -0.01 -19.79
N ILE A 326 -11.35 -0.45 -18.55
CA ILE A 326 -10.68 -1.64 -17.99
C ILE A 326 -11.77 -2.69 -17.73
N GLU A 327 -11.69 -3.83 -18.39
CA GLU A 327 -12.67 -4.91 -18.34
C GLU A 327 -12.08 -6.20 -17.80
N ARG A 328 -12.80 -6.79 -16.85
CA ARG A 328 -12.78 -8.22 -16.45
C ARG A 328 -11.38 -8.81 -16.38
N ALA A 329 -10.69 -8.72 -15.25
CA ALA A 329 -9.44 -9.47 -15.09
C ALA A 329 -9.77 -10.98 -15.01
N GLY A 330 -9.34 -11.78 -15.99
CA GLY A 330 -9.81 -13.15 -16.21
C GLY A 330 -9.26 -14.18 -15.22
N SER A 331 -9.36 -13.94 -13.91
CA SER A 331 -9.07 -14.86 -12.80
C SER A 331 -9.30 -14.11 -11.48
N PRO A 332 -9.49 -14.79 -10.33
CA PRO A 332 -9.42 -14.10 -9.04
C PRO A 332 -7.98 -13.62 -8.81
N HIS A 333 -7.71 -12.37 -9.18
CA HIS A 333 -6.45 -11.72 -8.85
C HIS A 333 -6.43 -11.42 -7.34
N GLY A 334 -5.31 -11.69 -6.68
CA GLY A 334 -5.17 -11.43 -5.24
C GLY A 334 -5.21 -9.94 -4.91
N ILE A 335 -5.38 -9.60 -3.63
CA ILE A 335 -5.36 -8.21 -3.11
C ILE A 335 -4.22 -7.34 -3.69
N PRO A 336 -2.98 -7.83 -3.87
CA PRO A 336 -1.90 -7.04 -4.43
C PRO A 336 -2.18 -6.47 -5.84
N PHE A 337 -3.00 -7.17 -6.63
CA PHE A 337 -3.42 -6.68 -7.94
C PHE A 337 -4.26 -5.41 -7.83
N PHE A 338 -5.25 -5.40 -6.93
CA PHE A 338 -6.11 -4.23 -6.76
C PHE A 338 -5.35 -3.05 -6.14
N GLN A 339 -4.35 -3.31 -5.32
CA GLN A 339 -3.45 -2.26 -4.81
C GLN A 339 -2.61 -1.65 -5.94
N ALA A 340 -2.04 -2.47 -6.83
CA ALA A 340 -1.28 -1.98 -7.98
C ALA A 340 -2.17 -1.22 -8.97
N LEU A 341 -3.37 -1.76 -9.26
CA LEU A 341 -4.35 -1.10 -10.13
C LEU A 341 -4.80 0.23 -9.54
N ALA A 342 -5.09 0.28 -8.24
CA ALA A 342 -5.45 1.52 -7.54
C ALA A 342 -4.35 2.57 -7.66
N ALA A 343 -3.10 2.21 -7.36
CA ALA A 343 -1.96 3.13 -7.48
C ALA A 343 -1.78 3.67 -8.91
N ALA A 344 -2.03 2.85 -9.93
CA ALA A 344 -1.98 3.28 -11.32
C ALA A 344 -3.15 4.21 -11.70
N LEU A 345 -4.35 3.94 -11.19
CA LEU A 345 -5.53 4.77 -11.42
C LEU A 345 -5.41 6.16 -10.79
N GLU A 346 -4.68 6.31 -9.68
CA GLU A 346 -4.42 7.64 -9.09
C GLU A 346 -3.75 8.62 -10.06
N GLN A 347 -2.95 8.11 -11.00
CA GLN A 347 -2.18 8.92 -11.94
C GLN A 347 -2.71 8.87 -13.37
N ASN A 348 -3.59 7.92 -13.68
CA ASN A 348 -4.19 7.83 -14.99
C ASN A 348 -5.28 8.91 -15.14
N ALA A 349 -5.27 9.60 -16.28
CA ALA A 349 -6.18 10.70 -16.60
C ALA A 349 -7.05 10.41 -17.85
N THR A 350 -7.27 9.14 -18.19
CA THR A 350 -8.00 8.75 -19.41
C THR A 350 -9.07 7.69 -19.15
N VAL A 351 -8.87 6.82 -18.16
CA VAL A 351 -9.81 5.76 -17.79
C VAL A 351 -11.09 6.39 -17.27
N ALA A 352 -12.18 6.12 -17.97
CA ALA A 352 -13.52 6.60 -17.65
C ALA A 352 -14.44 5.47 -17.17
N HIS A 353 -14.15 4.22 -17.56
CA HIS A 353 -14.97 3.05 -17.21
C HIS A 353 -14.11 1.92 -16.63
N ILE A 354 -14.50 1.45 -15.45
CA ILE A 354 -13.90 0.29 -14.79
C ILE A 354 -14.98 -0.78 -14.62
N ASP A 355 -14.81 -1.93 -15.25
CA ASP A 355 -15.61 -3.14 -15.05
C ASP A 355 -14.73 -4.26 -14.49
N LEU A 356 -14.88 -4.49 -13.19
CA LEU A 356 -14.16 -5.54 -12.46
C LEU A 356 -15.12 -6.58 -11.90
N ARG A 357 -16.19 -6.92 -12.64
CA ARG A 357 -17.14 -7.95 -12.20
C ARG A 357 -16.47 -9.30 -11.90
N GLY A 358 -16.87 -9.94 -10.79
CA GLY A 358 -16.52 -11.34 -10.51
C GLY A 358 -15.08 -11.62 -10.10
N ASN A 359 -14.32 -10.62 -9.64
CA ASN A 359 -12.88 -10.75 -9.36
C ASN A 359 -12.51 -11.03 -7.90
N ARG A 360 -13.50 -11.23 -7.01
CA ARG A 360 -13.29 -11.47 -5.57
C ARG A 360 -12.43 -10.37 -4.90
N ILE A 361 -12.67 -9.11 -5.26
CA ILE A 361 -11.94 -7.94 -4.73
C ILE A 361 -11.86 -7.95 -3.20
N GLY A 362 -12.95 -8.35 -2.52
CA GLY A 362 -13.01 -8.34 -1.06
C GLY A 362 -12.96 -6.94 -0.45
N GLU A 363 -12.92 -6.87 0.87
CA GLU A 363 -12.94 -5.60 1.60
C GLU A 363 -11.64 -4.78 1.36
N GLU A 364 -10.48 -5.43 1.40
CA GLU A 364 -9.17 -4.76 1.25
C GLU A 364 -8.93 -4.25 -0.17
N GLY A 365 -9.32 -5.01 -1.20
CA GLY A 365 -9.24 -4.53 -2.57
C GLY A 365 -10.17 -3.33 -2.81
N ALA A 366 -11.35 -3.31 -2.17
CA ALA A 366 -12.27 -2.18 -2.28
C ALA A 366 -11.75 -0.93 -1.57
N LYS A 367 -11.06 -1.09 -0.43
CA LYS A 367 -10.35 0.02 0.25
C LYS A 367 -9.26 0.61 -0.64
N ALA A 368 -8.50 -0.22 -1.33
CA ALA A 368 -7.49 0.25 -2.27
C ALA A 368 -8.11 1.04 -3.43
N LEU A 369 -9.17 0.50 -4.05
CA LEU A 369 -9.91 1.20 -5.11
C LEU A 369 -10.52 2.51 -4.61
N ALA A 370 -11.07 2.55 -3.39
CA ALA A 370 -11.61 3.76 -2.78
C ALA A 370 -10.55 4.86 -2.63
N ALA A 371 -9.35 4.51 -2.14
CA ALA A 371 -8.24 5.46 -2.01
C ALA A 371 -7.84 6.06 -3.37
N ALA A 372 -7.88 5.26 -4.44
CA ALA A 372 -7.60 5.73 -5.78
C ALA A 372 -8.70 6.65 -6.32
N LEU A 373 -9.97 6.28 -6.12
CA LEU A 373 -11.13 7.07 -6.57
C LEU A 373 -11.22 8.43 -5.86
N GLU A 374 -10.74 8.56 -4.63
CA GLU A 374 -10.69 9.85 -3.94
C GLU A 374 -9.82 10.86 -4.69
N LYS A 375 -8.77 10.41 -5.39
CA LYS A 375 -7.83 11.26 -6.14
C LYS A 375 -8.09 11.29 -7.65
N ASN A 376 -8.62 10.21 -8.20
CA ASN A 376 -8.86 10.10 -9.63
C ASN A 376 -10.02 11.01 -10.05
N ALA A 377 -9.82 11.77 -11.14
CA ALA A 377 -10.76 12.75 -11.66
C ALA A 377 -11.30 12.40 -13.06
N THR A 378 -11.28 11.13 -13.45
CA THR A 378 -11.72 10.71 -14.80
C THR A 378 -12.68 9.54 -14.80
N VAL A 379 -12.62 8.65 -13.80
CA VAL A 379 -13.53 7.51 -13.71
C VAL A 379 -14.96 8.02 -13.52
N ALA A 380 -15.80 7.72 -14.49
CA ALA A 380 -17.22 8.08 -14.52
C ALA A 380 -18.14 6.87 -14.27
N ARG A 381 -17.69 5.67 -14.61
CA ARG A 381 -18.46 4.42 -14.48
C ARG A 381 -17.67 3.35 -13.75
N LEU A 382 -18.25 2.82 -12.67
CA LEU A 382 -17.67 1.79 -11.82
C LEU A 382 -18.60 0.58 -11.69
N ASP A 383 -18.26 -0.52 -12.35
CA ASP A 383 -18.96 -1.81 -12.31
C ASP A 383 -18.16 -2.83 -11.48
N LEU A 384 -18.62 -3.10 -10.25
CA LEU A 384 -18.00 -4.06 -9.32
C LEU A 384 -18.93 -5.21 -8.89
N PRO A 385 -19.87 -5.74 -9.70
CA PRO A 385 -20.76 -6.77 -9.19
C PRO A 385 -20.03 -8.10 -8.93
N PHE A 386 -20.56 -8.92 -8.01
CA PHE A 386 -20.02 -10.25 -7.66
C PHE A 386 -18.60 -10.26 -7.06
N ASN A 387 -18.27 -9.30 -6.17
CA ASN A 387 -16.91 -9.13 -5.66
C ASN A 387 -16.71 -9.36 -4.16
N LYS A 388 -17.78 -9.71 -3.42
CA LYS A 388 -17.73 -9.92 -1.96
C LYS A 388 -17.11 -8.74 -1.19
N ILE A 389 -17.44 -7.51 -1.60
CA ILE A 389 -16.88 -6.27 -1.04
C ILE A 389 -17.23 -6.08 0.44
N GLY A 390 -18.38 -6.57 0.90
CA GLY A 390 -18.78 -6.47 2.30
C GLY A 390 -19.10 -5.04 2.76
N ASP A 391 -19.44 -4.91 4.04
CA ASP A 391 -19.77 -3.63 4.65
C ASP A 391 -18.54 -2.71 4.76
N ALA A 392 -17.38 -3.25 5.16
CA ALA A 392 -16.19 -2.43 5.38
C ALA A 392 -15.62 -1.88 4.07
N GLY A 393 -15.62 -2.70 3.01
CA GLY A 393 -15.24 -2.24 1.66
C GLY A 393 -16.21 -1.19 1.12
N THR A 394 -17.52 -1.38 1.34
CA THR A 394 -18.53 -0.40 0.91
C THR A 394 -18.43 0.91 1.68
N LYS A 395 -18.13 0.87 2.98
CA LYS A 395 -17.85 2.08 3.78
C LYS A 395 -16.69 2.89 3.21
N ALA A 396 -15.62 2.23 2.76
CA ALA A 396 -14.49 2.89 2.12
C ALA A 396 -14.90 3.51 0.77
N LEU A 397 -15.62 2.77 -0.07
CA LEU A 397 -16.13 3.29 -1.34
C LEU A 397 -17.07 4.49 -1.12
N ALA A 398 -17.96 4.44 -0.12
CA ALA A 398 -18.83 5.54 0.23
C ALA A 398 -18.05 6.80 0.64
N ALA A 399 -17.01 6.66 1.47
CA ALA A 399 -16.16 7.77 1.87
C ALA A 399 -15.42 8.41 0.67
N ALA A 400 -15.01 7.60 -0.32
CA ALA A 400 -14.42 8.10 -1.55
C ALA A 400 -15.45 8.82 -2.43
N LEU A 401 -16.65 8.26 -2.59
CA LEU A 401 -17.74 8.86 -3.36
C LEU A 401 -18.23 10.18 -2.78
N GLU A 402 -18.19 10.35 -1.45
CA GLU A 402 -18.52 11.64 -0.81
C GLU A 402 -17.65 12.79 -1.36
N LYS A 403 -16.41 12.50 -1.74
CA LYS A 403 -15.42 13.48 -2.22
C LYS A 403 -15.26 13.47 -3.74
N ASN A 404 -15.45 12.32 -4.38
CA ASN A 404 -15.28 12.17 -5.81
C ASN A 404 -16.38 12.90 -6.59
N ALA A 405 -15.98 13.68 -7.60
CA ALA A 405 -16.88 14.52 -8.39
C ALA A 405 -17.02 14.04 -9.84
N THR A 406 -16.73 12.77 -10.13
CA THR A 406 -16.68 12.26 -11.51
C THR A 406 -17.47 10.98 -11.70
N VAL A 407 -17.51 10.10 -10.69
CA VAL A 407 -18.29 8.87 -10.73
C VAL A 407 -19.77 9.23 -10.78
N ALA A 408 -20.38 8.92 -11.93
CA ALA A 408 -21.81 9.10 -12.19
C ALA A 408 -22.58 7.78 -12.07
N HIS A 409 -21.96 6.67 -12.46
CA HIS A 409 -22.59 5.36 -12.44
C HIS A 409 -21.83 4.39 -11.53
N ILE A 410 -22.53 3.80 -10.56
CA ILE A 410 -21.99 2.80 -9.67
C ILE A 410 -22.84 1.53 -9.60
N ASN A 411 -22.20 0.38 -9.77
CA ASN A 411 -22.84 -0.92 -9.73
C ASN A 411 -22.12 -1.85 -8.75
N LEU A 412 -22.76 -2.08 -7.61
CA LEU A 412 -22.27 -2.91 -6.51
C LEU A 412 -23.15 -4.14 -6.27
N ARG A 413 -23.89 -4.62 -7.28
CA ARG A 413 -24.78 -5.78 -7.12
C ARG A 413 -24.04 -7.03 -6.61
N THR A 414 -24.69 -7.86 -5.81
CA THR A 414 -24.14 -9.13 -5.32
C THR A 414 -22.79 -8.96 -4.62
N ASN A 415 -22.72 -8.04 -3.66
CA ASN A 415 -21.50 -7.77 -2.88
C ASN A 415 -21.61 -8.01 -1.38
N ASN A 416 -22.75 -8.52 -0.89
CA ASN A 416 -23.00 -8.75 0.54
C ASN A 416 -22.75 -7.49 1.39
N ILE A 417 -23.31 -6.37 0.94
CA ILE A 417 -23.26 -5.07 1.59
C ILE A 417 -24.40 -5.01 2.60
N GLY A 418 -24.31 -5.57 3.80
CA GLY A 418 -25.42 -5.45 4.75
C GLY A 418 -25.93 -4.00 5.02
N VAL A 419 -26.83 -3.91 5.99
CA VAL A 419 -27.44 -2.65 6.42
C VAL A 419 -26.41 -1.55 6.70
N GLU A 420 -25.26 -1.90 7.29
CA GLU A 420 -24.24 -0.93 7.71
C GLU A 420 -23.44 -0.35 6.53
N GLY A 421 -23.13 -1.16 5.51
CA GLY A 421 -22.55 -0.65 4.27
C GLY A 421 -23.54 0.23 3.51
N THR A 422 -24.83 -0.14 3.52
CA THR A 422 -25.88 0.66 2.88
C THR A 422 -26.08 2.02 3.55
N LYS A 423 -26.09 2.08 4.89
CA LYS A 423 -26.16 3.35 5.63
C LYS A 423 -25.01 4.29 5.29
N ALA A 424 -23.79 3.75 5.15
CA ALA A 424 -22.64 4.55 4.76
C ALA A 424 -22.78 5.08 3.34
N LEU A 425 -23.24 4.25 2.39
CA LEU A 425 -23.51 4.70 1.04
C LEU A 425 -24.60 5.78 1.01
N ALA A 426 -25.68 5.61 1.76
CA ALA A 426 -26.74 6.62 1.89
C ALA A 426 -26.20 7.96 2.42
N ALA A 427 -25.35 7.95 3.45
CA ALA A 427 -24.74 9.15 3.99
C ALA A 427 -23.82 9.86 2.97
N ALA A 428 -23.11 9.10 2.13
CA ALA A 428 -22.30 9.66 1.05
C ALA A 428 -23.18 10.26 -0.06
N LEU A 429 -24.27 9.60 -0.44
CA LEU A 429 -25.21 10.08 -1.46
C LEU A 429 -25.94 11.35 -1.04
N GLU A 430 -26.21 11.55 0.25
CA GLU A 430 -26.78 12.80 0.74
C GLU A 430 -25.92 14.02 0.37
N LYS A 431 -24.59 13.85 0.28
CA LYS A 431 -23.62 14.92 0.02
C LYS A 431 -23.08 14.92 -1.41
N ASN A 432 -23.00 13.75 -2.04
CA ASN A 432 -22.50 13.62 -3.39
C ASN A 432 -23.47 14.24 -4.41
N ALA A 433 -22.94 14.99 -5.36
CA ALA A 433 -23.71 15.69 -6.38
C ALA A 433 -23.37 15.24 -7.81
N THR A 434 -22.89 14.01 -7.98
CA THR A 434 -22.42 13.50 -9.28
C THR A 434 -22.99 12.16 -9.66
N VAL A 435 -23.26 11.30 -8.68
CA VAL A 435 -23.85 9.98 -8.90
C VAL A 435 -25.29 10.14 -9.39
N THR A 436 -25.58 9.54 -10.55
CA THR A 436 -26.88 9.49 -11.22
C THR A 436 -27.52 8.11 -11.12
N ASP A 437 -26.72 7.04 -11.25
CA ASP A 437 -27.21 5.66 -11.35
C ASP A 437 -26.54 4.74 -10.34
N ILE A 438 -27.36 4.02 -9.56
CA ILE A 438 -26.91 3.18 -8.46
C ILE A 438 -27.58 1.80 -8.55
N TYR A 439 -26.76 0.76 -8.67
CA TYR A 439 -27.21 -0.63 -8.66
C TYR A 439 -26.74 -1.35 -7.40
N LEU A 440 -27.67 -1.71 -6.52
CA LEU A 440 -27.41 -2.39 -5.24
C LEU A 440 -28.21 -3.69 -5.10
N SER A 441 -28.59 -4.30 -6.21
CA SER A 441 -29.35 -5.55 -6.22
C SER A 441 -28.63 -6.68 -5.49
N ASP A 442 -29.38 -7.59 -4.87
CA ASP A 442 -28.84 -8.80 -4.23
C ASP A 442 -27.71 -8.47 -3.23
N SER A 443 -27.94 -7.48 -2.36
CA SER A 443 -26.90 -6.95 -1.47
C SER A 443 -27.25 -7.06 0.01
N ASN A 444 -28.37 -7.71 0.38
CA ASN A 444 -28.84 -7.86 1.76
C ASN A 444 -29.14 -6.51 2.46
N ILE A 445 -29.72 -5.57 1.71
CA ILE A 445 -30.02 -4.21 2.21
C ILE A 445 -31.09 -4.22 3.31
N GLY A 446 -32.17 -5.00 3.13
CA GLY A 446 -33.31 -5.05 4.03
C GLY A 446 -34.08 -3.73 4.17
N HIS A 447 -35.13 -3.73 5.00
CA HIS A 447 -35.95 -2.54 5.23
C HIS A 447 -35.18 -1.38 5.90
N GLU A 448 -34.24 -1.67 6.81
CA GLU A 448 -33.45 -0.63 7.49
C GLU A 448 -32.47 0.07 6.54
N GLY A 449 -31.81 -0.66 5.63
CA GLY A 449 -30.98 -0.06 4.61
C GLY A 449 -31.81 0.75 3.60
N ALA A 450 -33.02 0.28 3.25
CA ALA A 450 -33.94 1.02 2.39
C ALA A 450 -34.42 2.34 3.03
N LYS A 451 -34.67 2.37 4.34
CA LYS A 451 -34.97 3.61 5.08
C LYS A 451 -33.81 4.61 5.01
N ALA A 452 -32.57 4.13 5.14
CA ALA A 452 -31.40 4.99 5.03
C ALA A 452 -31.28 5.59 3.61
N LEU A 453 -31.44 4.76 2.57
CA LEU A 453 -31.45 5.22 1.18
C LEU A 453 -32.59 6.23 0.92
N ALA A 454 -33.79 5.98 1.45
CA ALA A 454 -34.90 6.91 1.35
C ALA A 454 -34.58 8.28 1.95
N ALA A 455 -33.98 8.31 3.16
CA ALA A 455 -33.58 9.56 3.79
C ALA A 455 -32.52 10.34 2.98
N ALA A 456 -31.61 9.63 2.31
CA ALA A 456 -30.63 10.25 1.43
C ALA A 456 -31.27 10.79 0.14
N LEU A 457 -32.16 10.01 -0.49
CA LEU A 457 -32.87 10.41 -1.71
C LEU A 457 -33.80 11.62 -1.50
N GLU A 458 -34.36 11.80 -0.30
CA GLU A 458 -35.15 13.00 0.01
C GLU A 458 -34.33 14.29 -0.19
N LYS A 459 -33.02 14.24 0.06
CA LYS A 459 -32.11 15.41 0.01
C LYS A 459 -31.27 15.45 -1.27
N ASN A 460 -30.94 14.30 -1.83
CA ASN A 460 -30.12 14.21 -3.04
C ASN A 460 -30.91 14.68 -4.26
N ALA A 461 -30.26 15.50 -5.10
CA ALA A 461 -30.85 16.08 -6.31
C ALA A 461 -30.12 15.68 -7.60
N THR A 462 -29.44 14.53 -7.60
CA THR A 462 -28.63 14.08 -8.74
C THR A 462 -28.92 12.65 -9.16
N VAL A 463 -29.32 11.79 -8.22
CA VAL A 463 -29.70 10.40 -8.51
C VAL A 463 -30.98 10.39 -9.34
N THR A 464 -30.88 9.79 -10.52
CA THR A 464 -31.97 9.57 -11.47
C THR A 464 -32.41 8.11 -11.50
N GLY A 465 -31.51 7.17 -11.19
CA GLY A 465 -31.77 5.73 -11.24
C GLY A 465 -31.30 5.02 -9.97
N ILE A 466 -32.21 4.31 -9.31
CA ILE A 466 -31.88 3.45 -8.16
C ILE A 466 -32.46 2.05 -8.33
N TYR A 467 -31.59 1.03 -8.32
CA TYR A 467 -31.96 -0.36 -8.60
C TYR A 467 -31.64 -1.24 -7.41
N LEU A 468 -32.70 -1.72 -6.73
CA LEU A 468 -32.65 -2.41 -5.45
C LEU A 468 -33.26 -3.82 -5.53
N TRP A 469 -33.20 -4.49 -6.68
CA TRP A 469 -33.77 -5.83 -6.86
C TRP A 469 -33.25 -6.86 -5.83
N SER A 470 -34.09 -7.80 -5.39
CA SER A 470 -33.67 -8.93 -4.53
C SER A 470 -33.01 -8.49 -3.22
N ASN A 471 -33.63 -7.60 -2.43
CA ASN A 471 -33.04 -7.03 -1.21
C ASN A 471 -33.88 -7.16 0.06
N GLU A 472 -34.99 -7.90 0.01
CA GLU A 472 -35.88 -8.11 1.16
C GLU A 472 -36.36 -6.80 1.82
N ILE A 473 -36.67 -5.78 1.01
CA ILE A 473 -37.06 -4.44 1.48
C ILE A 473 -38.38 -4.47 2.27
N GLY A 474 -39.34 -5.29 1.86
CA GLY A 474 -40.64 -5.41 2.49
C GLY A 474 -41.48 -4.13 2.48
N ASP A 475 -42.64 -4.17 3.14
CA ASP A 475 -43.56 -3.03 3.21
C ASP A 475 -42.98 -1.81 3.93
N GLU A 476 -42.21 -2.03 4.99
CA GLU A 476 -41.64 -0.93 5.78
C GLU A 476 -40.57 -0.14 5.01
N GLY A 477 -39.72 -0.83 4.25
CA GLY A 477 -38.77 -0.15 3.37
C GLY A 477 -39.46 0.52 2.18
N ALA A 478 -40.49 -0.10 1.61
CA ALA A 478 -41.28 0.48 0.52
C ALA A 478 -42.02 1.76 0.95
N LYS A 479 -42.59 1.79 2.16
CA LYS A 479 -43.20 3.01 2.74
C LYS A 479 -42.20 4.15 2.89
N ALA A 480 -40.98 3.84 3.33
CA ALA A 480 -39.93 4.85 3.46
C ALA A 480 -39.51 5.41 2.09
N LEU A 481 -39.29 4.53 1.10
CA LEU A 481 -39.00 4.94 -0.27
C LEU A 481 -40.14 5.76 -0.87
N ALA A 482 -41.40 5.38 -0.64
CA ALA A 482 -42.56 6.16 -1.07
C ALA A 482 -42.56 7.58 -0.48
N ALA A 483 -42.30 7.73 0.83
CA ALA A 483 -42.23 9.03 1.47
C ALA A 483 -41.11 9.92 0.90
N ALA A 484 -39.96 9.32 0.53
CA ALA A 484 -38.88 10.03 -0.13
C ALA A 484 -39.24 10.44 -1.57
N LEU A 485 -39.85 9.54 -2.35
CA LEU A 485 -40.30 9.82 -3.72
C LEU A 485 -41.35 10.92 -3.79
N GLU A 486 -42.21 11.07 -2.78
CA GLU A 486 -43.17 12.17 -2.73
C GLU A 486 -42.48 13.55 -2.77
N LYS A 487 -41.26 13.64 -2.22
CA LYS A 487 -40.48 14.90 -2.12
C LYS A 487 -39.37 15.02 -3.16
N ASN A 488 -38.77 13.90 -3.56
CA ASN A 488 -37.67 13.88 -4.51
C ASN A 488 -38.17 14.23 -5.92
N ALA A 489 -37.42 15.08 -6.62
CA ALA A 489 -37.76 15.59 -7.95
C ALA A 489 -36.72 15.21 -9.02
N THR A 490 -35.97 14.12 -8.82
CA THR A 490 -34.88 13.72 -9.73
C THR A 490 -34.91 12.26 -10.12
N VAL A 491 -35.36 11.38 -9.22
CA VAL A 491 -35.48 9.95 -9.49
C VAL A 491 -36.53 9.73 -10.57
N ALA A 492 -36.07 9.15 -11.68
CA ALA A 492 -36.85 8.78 -12.86
C ALA A 492 -37.03 7.26 -12.96
N HIS A 493 -36.08 6.48 -12.47
CA HIS A 493 -36.08 5.02 -12.55
C HIS A 493 -35.91 4.41 -11.16
N ILE A 494 -36.85 3.55 -10.77
CA ILE A 494 -36.77 2.80 -9.51
C ILE A 494 -37.00 1.30 -9.74
N GLY A 495 -35.98 0.50 -9.38
CA GLY A 495 -36.01 -0.95 -9.46
C GLY A 495 -36.28 -1.60 -8.10
N LEU A 496 -37.45 -2.21 -7.93
CA LEU A 496 -37.92 -2.85 -6.70
C LEU A 496 -38.41 -4.29 -6.90
N SER A 497 -38.12 -4.91 -8.05
CA SER A 497 -38.38 -6.34 -8.26
C SER A 497 -37.84 -7.23 -7.14
N ASP A 498 -38.56 -8.29 -6.80
CA ASP A 498 -38.13 -9.33 -5.85
C ASP A 498 -37.78 -8.81 -4.46
N ASN A 499 -38.70 -8.05 -3.84
CA ASN A 499 -38.45 -7.39 -2.55
C ASN A 499 -39.45 -7.72 -1.45
N ARG A 500 -40.34 -8.70 -1.68
CA ARG A 500 -41.42 -9.07 -0.75
C ARG A 500 -42.30 -7.87 -0.36
N ILE A 501 -42.53 -6.94 -1.30
CA ILE A 501 -43.41 -5.79 -1.09
C ILE A 501 -44.85 -6.29 -1.18
N GLY A 502 -45.59 -6.11 -0.10
CA GLY A 502 -46.98 -6.49 0.05
C GLY A 502 -47.96 -5.38 -0.36
N VAL A 503 -49.22 -5.57 0.02
CA VAL A 503 -50.33 -4.65 -0.27
C VAL A 503 -50.07 -3.26 0.33
N GLU A 504 -49.55 -3.18 1.55
CA GLU A 504 -49.39 -1.92 2.26
C GLU A 504 -48.23 -1.09 1.70
N GLY A 505 -47.12 -1.72 1.33
CA GLY A 505 -46.03 -1.06 0.62
C GLY A 505 -46.47 -0.57 -0.76
N ALA A 506 -47.27 -1.37 -1.49
CA ALA A 506 -47.82 -0.98 -2.79
C ALA A 506 -48.77 0.22 -2.70
N LYS A 507 -49.64 0.28 -1.68
CA LYS A 507 -50.51 1.44 -1.43
C LYS A 507 -49.71 2.70 -1.12
N ALA A 508 -48.63 2.59 -0.34
CA ALA A 508 -47.76 3.73 -0.05
C ALA A 508 -47.08 4.24 -1.32
N LEU A 509 -46.52 3.34 -2.14
CA LEU A 509 -45.93 3.69 -3.43
C LEU A 509 -46.97 4.35 -4.36
N ALA A 510 -48.21 3.83 -4.41
CA ALA A 510 -49.28 4.44 -5.19
C ALA A 510 -49.58 5.88 -4.74
N ALA A 511 -49.69 6.12 -3.43
CA ALA A 511 -49.94 7.46 -2.90
C ALA A 511 -48.80 8.45 -3.21
N ALA A 512 -47.55 7.98 -3.21
CA ALA A 512 -46.40 8.80 -3.59
C ALA A 512 -46.37 9.08 -5.10
N LEU A 513 -46.61 8.08 -5.94
CA LEU A 513 -46.66 8.22 -7.39
C LEU A 513 -47.78 9.14 -7.85
N GLU A 514 -48.93 9.17 -7.16
CA GLU A 514 -50.00 10.12 -7.47
C GLU A 514 -49.51 11.59 -7.43
N LYS A 515 -48.55 11.91 -6.55
CA LYS A 515 -48.01 13.26 -6.33
C LYS A 515 -46.68 13.53 -7.03
N ASN A 516 -45.86 12.50 -7.21
CA ASN A 516 -44.55 12.62 -7.83
C ASN A 516 -44.67 12.90 -9.33
N ALA A 517 -43.83 13.79 -9.87
CA ALA A 517 -43.86 14.20 -11.27
C ALA A 517 -42.56 13.88 -12.03
N THR A 518 -41.74 12.96 -11.53
CA THR A 518 -40.42 12.65 -12.11
C THR A 518 -40.22 11.17 -12.41
N VAL A 519 -40.79 10.28 -11.59
CA VAL A 519 -40.71 8.85 -11.80
C VAL A 519 -41.39 8.51 -13.12
N ALA A 520 -40.59 7.96 -14.04
CA ALA A 520 -40.99 7.53 -15.37
C ALA A 520 -41.08 6.00 -15.46
N HIS A 521 -40.25 5.29 -14.69
CA HIS A 521 -40.23 3.83 -14.65
C HIS A 521 -40.15 3.32 -13.21
N ILE A 522 -41.09 2.45 -12.87
CA ILE A 522 -41.07 1.67 -11.65
C ILE A 522 -41.18 0.18 -11.96
N ASP A 523 -40.18 -0.59 -11.52
CA ASP A 523 -40.18 -2.04 -11.64
C ASP A 523 -40.53 -2.67 -10.29
N LEU A 524 -41.68 -3.35 -10.24
CA LEU A 524 -42.21 -4.02 -9.06
C LEU A 524 -42.41 -5.52 -9.29
N ASN A 525 -41.70 -6.12 -10.25
CA ASN A 525 -41.82 -7.54 -10.57
C ASN A 525 -41.59 -8.45 -9.35
N ILE A 526 -42.19 -9.65 -9.35
CA ILE A 526 -41.90 -10.67 -8.33
C ILE A 526 -42.05 -10.12 -6.89
N ASN A 527 -43.20 -9.52 -6.58
CA ASN A 527 -43.53 -9.06 -5.23
C ASN A 527 -44.87 -9.67 -4.76
N ASP A 528 -45.36 -9.26 -3.60
CA ASP A 528 -46.59 -9.75 -2.97
C ASP A 528 -47.71 -8.68 -2.98
N ILE A 529 -47.72 -7.83 -4.01
CA ILE A 529 -48.60 -6.65 -4.13
C ILE A 529 -50.09 -6.99 -4.00
N GLY A 530 -50.48 -8.15 -4.52
CA GLY A 530 -51.87 -8.61 -4.48
C GLY A 530 -52.84 -7.73 -5.27
N VAL A 531 -54.12 -8.11 -5.24
CA VAL A 531 -55.19 -7.42 -5.99
C VAL A 531 -55.36 -5.98 -5.54
N GLU A 532 -55.39 -5.74 -4.22
CA GLU A 532 -55.67 -4.42 -3.66
C GLU A 532 -54.52 -3.44 -3.86
N GLY A 533 -53.27 -3.91 -3.76
CA GLY A 533 -52.10 -3.09 -4.11
C GLY A 533 -52.09 -2.72 -5.60
N ALA A 534 -52.44 -3.66 -6.48
CA ALA A 534 -52.53 -3.41 -7.92
C ALA A 534 -53.64 -2.40 -8.28
N LYS A 535 -54.80 -2.46 -7.61
CA LYS A 535 -55.87 -1.46 -7.76
C LYS A 535 -55.42 -0.07 -7.30
N ALA A 536 -54.71 0.01 -6.18
CA ALA A 536 -54.18 1.29 -5.69
C ALA A 536 -53.19 1.91 -6.68
N LEU A 537 -52.25 1.11 -7.20
CA LEU A 537 -51.30 1.56 -8.23
C LEU A 537 -52.02 2.01 -9.50
N ALA A 538 -53.02 1.27 -9.98
CA ALA A 538 -53.81 1.65 -11.15
C ALA A 538 -54.53 3.00 -10.94
N ALA A 539 -55.18 3.20 -9.79
CA ALA A 539 -55.87 4.45 -9.47
C ALA A 539 -54.92 5.66 -9.37
N ALA A 540 -53.69 5.45 -8.87
CA ALA A 540 -52.67 6.50 -8.85
C ALA A 540 -52.21 6.86 -10.28
N LEU A 541 -52.05 5.87 -11.16
CA LEU A 541 -51.63 6.08 -12.55
C LEU A 541 -52.69 6.76 -13.43
N GLU A 542 -53.97 6.74 -13.05
CA GLU A 542 -55.01 7.54 -13.72
C GLU A 542 -54.78 9.05 -13.52
N LYS A 543 -54.18 9.43 -12.39
CA LYS A 543 -53.89 10.83 -12.02
C LYS A 543 -52.47 11.24 -12.35
N ASN A 544 -51.53 10.29 -12.32
CA ASN A 544 -50.13 10.52 -12.66
C ASN A 544 -49.91 10.53 -14.19
N ALA A 545 -49.23 11.55 -14.69
CA ALA A 545 -48.95 11.69 -16.12
C ALA A 545 -47.51 11.31 -16.53
N THR A 546 -46.65 10.99 -15.58
CA THR A 546 -45.19 10.89 -15.76
C THR A 546 -44.70 9.45 -15.84
N VAL A 547 -45.33 8.54 -15.10
CA VAL A 547 -45.00 7.11 -15.14
C VAL A 547 -45.37 6.55 -16.51
N ALA A 548 -44.35 6.26 -17.30
CA ALA A 548 -44.44 5.67 -18.64
C ALA A 548 -44.40 4.14 -18.60
N ARG A 549 -43.76 3.55 -17.58
CA ARG A 549 -43.61 2.09 -17.43
C ARG A 549 -43.79 1.66 -15.98
N LEU A 550 -44.70 0.72 -15.75
CA LEU A 550 -44.88 0.01 -14.48
C LEU A 550 -44.81 -1.50 -14.73
N ASP A 551 -43.77 -2.15 -14.22
CA ASP A 551 -43.62 -3.60 -14.35
C ASP A 551 -44.25 -4.32 -13.13
N LEU A 552 -45.23 -5.19 -13.39
CA LEU A 552 -45.98 -5.96 -12.39
C LEU A 552 -46.06 -7.50 -12.57
N PRO A 553 -45.39 -8.21 -13.52
CA PRO A 553 -45.44 -9.67 -13.53
C PRO A 553 -45.06 -10.31 -12.17
N PHE A 554 -45.66 -11.48 -11.93
CA PHE A 554 -45.44 -12.31 -10.73
C PHE A 554 -45.79 -11.65 -9.39
N ASN A 555 -46.94 -10.96 -9.31
CA ASN A 555 -47.38 -10.19 -8.13
C ASN A 555 -48.64 -10.72 -7.40
N LYS A 556 -49.04 -11.98 -7.63
CA LYS A 556 -50.26 -12.59 -7.06
C LYS A 556 -51.54 -11.74 -7.29
N ILE A 557 -51.62 -11.06 -8.43
CA ILE A 557 -52.71 -10.11 -8.75
C ILE A 557 -54.01 -10.78 -9.24
N GLY A 558 -53.98 -12.08 -9.59
CA GLY A 558 -55.13 -12.81 -10.13
C GLY A 558 -55.74 -12.21 -11.42
N ASP A 559 -56.81 -12.82 -11.94
CA ASP A 559 -57.48 -12.37 -13.17
C ASP A 559 -58.15 -10.99 -13.00
N ALA A 560 -58.64 -10.70 -11.79
CA ALA A 560 -59.27 -9.42 -11.46
C ALA A 560 -58.25 -8.26 -11.45
N GLY A 561 -57.03 -8.48 -10.94
CA GLY A 561 -55.93 -7.52 -11.01
C GLY A 561 -55.34 -7.41 -12.42
N ALA A 562 -55.42 -8.47 -13.23
CA ALA A 562 -55.01 -8.41 -14.63
C ALA A 562 -55.89 -7.48 -15.48
N LYS A 563 -57.19 -7.32 -15.17
CA LYS A 563 -58.06 -6.34 -15.84
C LYS A 563 -57.68 -4.89 -15.55
N ALA A 564 -57.07 -4.61 -14.41
CA ALA A 564 -56.50 -3.29 -14.09
C ALA A 564 -55.24 -2.97 -14.91
N ARG A 565 -54.58 -3.96 -15.55
CA ARG A 565 -53.42 -3.75 -16.46
C ARG A 565 -53.76 -2.97 -17.74
N SER A 566 -55.05 -2.79 -18.06
CA SER A 566 -55.50 -2.18 -19.31
C SER A 566 -55.24 -0.67 -19.40
N PHE A 567 -54.79 -0.01 -18.33
CA PHE A 567 -54.51 1.42 -18.36
C PHE A 567 -53.00 1.65 -18.54
N ARG A 568 -52.62 1.97 -19.79
CA ARG A 568 -51.37 2.65 -20.19
C ARG A 568 -50.02 1.91 -20.20
N CYS A 569 -49.92 0.63 -19.84
CA CYS A 569 -48.62 -0.07 -19.87
C CYS A 569 -48.33 -0.74 -21.23
N MET A 570 -47.35 -0.21 -21.97
CA MET A 570 -46.75 -0.92 -23.11
C MET A 570 -45.97 -2.14 -22.60
N PHE A 571 -46.44 -3.33 -22.94
CA PHE A 571 -45.67 -4.57 -22.83
C PHE A 571 -44.72 -4.66 -24.04
N ALA A 572 -43.42 -4.68 -23.78
CA ALA A 572 -42.40 -5.10 -24.74
C ALA A 572 -41.64 -6.28 -24.12
#